data_AF-A0A1V2M9X0-F1
#
_entry.id   AF-A0A1V2M9X0-F1
#
_cell.length_a   1.000
_cell.length_b   1.000
_cell.length_c   1.000
_cell.angle_alpha   90.00
_cell.angle_beta   90.00
_cell.angle_gamma   90.00
#
_symmetry.space_group_name_H-M   'P 1'
#
loop_
_entity.id
_entity.type
_entity.pdbx_description
1 polymer ?
#
loop_
_entity_poly.entity_id
_entity_poly.type
_entity_poly.pdbx_seq_one_letter_code
_entity_poly.pdbx_strand_id
1 'polypeptide(L)'
;MQKKILLMLIIFLSCINTVTYAAGVNADEIIKTQLEVFNWDEIKRLENDLKEEVTALKDFNLEEEVLLVVSGKKEFSIETIVDATIEMFVGELDTYINMMARFVLIIVLCHVLSNLSSAFESKNTTKIAFFVCYIVILYSVAQGLVLMVELAQNTIGNLLNIMYVVLPTLLTFMATSGYIATSAALSPVIIGGLTFISFVIQKFMLSSVVGVILLQIISSMSEEFKIDNLIALFYKICRWILRSTFFLSIGIMGIYRMSLPYTDATMKRVGITLSTKFIPILGDAVSGAIDLIIQCAGMIKSAFGIGVIIWIIVLITMPFIKMLVYIILYNFAAALVEPLGDKKMAKIALNIANGCEFIMSCVGVVAILCISALVICMSIGSSLL
;
A
#
# COMPACT_ATOMS: atom_id res chain seq x y z
N MET A 1 -9.21 19.92 3.15
CA MET A 1 -8.49 18.71 3.63
C MET A 1 -8.73 18.44 5.12
N GLN A 2 -8.68 19.44 6.00
CA GLN A 2 -8.87 19.26 7.46
C GLN A 2 -10.19 18.59 7.87
N LYS A 3 -11.31 18.85 7.18
CA LYS A 3 -12.60 18.18 7.47
C LYS A 3 -12.62 16.68 7.15
N LYS A 4 -11.77 16.19 6.22
CA LYS A 4 -11.70 14.76 5.88
C LYS A 4 -10.83 13.98 6.87
N ILE A 5 -9.76 14.60 7.38
CA ILE A 5 -8.90 14.04 8.43
C ILE A 5 -9.65 13.99 9.76
N LEU A 6 -10.41 15.05 10.10
CA LEU A 6 -11.27 15.06 11.28
C LEU A 6 -12.33 13.94 11.23
N LEU A 7 -12.91 13.69 10.05
CA LEU A 7 -13.92 12.65 9.86
C LEU A 7 -13.32 11.24 9.94
N MET A 8 -12.08 11.05 9.49
CA MET A 8 -11.34 9.79 9.62
C MET A 8 -10.93 9.52 11.08
N LEU A 9 -10.60 10.57 11.84
CA LEU A 9 -10.25 10.50 13.26
C LEU A 9 -11.49 10.31 14.15
N ILE A 10 -12.65 10.85 13.76
CA ILE A 10 -13.95 10.60 14.42
C ILE A 10 -14.45 9.18 14.14
N ILE A 11 -14.25 8.63 12.94
CA ILE A 11 -14.53 7.21 12.64
C ILE A 11 -13.60 6.29 13.44
N PHE A 12 -12.33 6.66 13.62
CA PHE A 12 -11.36 5.92 14.42
C PHE A 12 -11.71 5.96 15.93
N LEU A 13 -12.13 7.11 16.47
CA LEU A 13 -12.60 7.23 17.86
C LEU A 13 -13.95 6.54 18.11
N SER A 14 -14.84 6.47 17.12
CA SER A 14 -16.15 5.80 17.25
C SER A 14 -16.06 4.28 17.33
N CYS A 15 -14.88 3.69 17.10
CA CYS A 15 -14.64 2.25 17.26
C CYS A 15 -14.15 1.85 18.66
N ILE A 16 -13.94 2.80 19.57
CA ILE A 16 -13.52 2.52 20.94
C ILE A 16 -14.78 2.31 21.79
N ASN A 17 -15.40 1.13 21.69
CA ASN A 17 -16.43 0.74 22.65
C ASN A 17 -15.78 0.12 23.90
N THR A 18 -16.22 0.59 25.06
CA THR A 18 -15.77 0.18 26.38
C THR A 18 -16.08 -1.29 26.64
N VAL A 19 -15.06 -2.09 26.92
CA VAL A 19 -15.18 -3.49 27.34
C VAL A 19 -15.67 -3.53 28.79
N THR A 20 -16.86 -4.06 29.03
CA THR A 20 -17.35 -4.42 30.37
C THR A 20 -16.85 -5.81 30.74
N TYR A 21 -16.03 -5.89 31.79
CA TYR A 21 -15.50 -7.14 32.32
C TYR A 21 -16.56 -7.91 33.12
N ALA A 22 -16.84 -9.15 32.71
CA ALA A 22 -17.51 -10.14 33.56
C ALA A 22 -16.46 -10.92 34.34
N ALA A 23 -16.52 -10.85 35.67
CA ALA A 23 -15.62 -11.54 36.59
C ALA A 23 -15.92 -13.05 36.66
N GLY A 24 -14.90 -13.90 36.57
CA GLY A 24 -15.01 -15.32 36.94
C GLY A 24 -14.15 -16.34 36.18
N VAL A 25 -13.44 -15.97 35.11
CA VAL A 25 -12.60 -16.90 34.32
C VAL A 25 -11.21 -16.29 34.11
N ASN A 26 -10.16 -17.12 34.15
CA ASN A 26 -8.76 -16.70 34.04
C ASN A 26 -8.44 -16.27 32.58
N ALA A 27 -8.83 -15.04 32.22
CA ALA A 27 -8.75 -14.52 30.85
C ALA A 27 -7.32 -14.55 30.27
N ASP A 28 -6.29 -14.38 31.10
CA ASP A 28 -4.89 -14.40 30.68
C ASP A 28 -4.44 -15.75 30.12
N GLU A 29 -4.96 -16.85 30.66
CA GLU A 29 -4.62 -18.22 30.22
C GLU A 29 -5.30 -18.57 28.90
N ILE A 30 -6.53 -18.08 28.70
CA ILE A 30 -7.27 -18.17 27.43
C ILE A 30 -6.55 -17.35 26.35
N ILE A 31 -6.08 -16.15 26.68
CA ILE A 31 -5.34 -15.29 25.75
C ILE A 31 -4.04 -15.96 25.28
N LYS A 32 -3.26 -16.53 26.20
CA LYS A 32 -2.02 -17.26 25.87
C LYS A 32 -2.27 -18.44 24.94
N THR A 33 -3.27 -19.27 25.27
CA THR A 33 -3.61 -20.44 24.45
C THR A 33 -4.06 -20.04 23.04
N GLN A 34 -4.76 -18.91 22.90
CA GLN A 34 -5.17 -18.41 21.59
C GLN A 34 -4.03 -17.75 20.81
N LEU A 35 -3.02 -17.18 21.48
CA LEU A 35 -1.81 -16.66 20.83
C LEU A 35 -0.93 -17.79 20.24
N GLU A 36 -0.99 -19.01 20.78
CA GLU A 36 -0.28 -20.18 20.22
C GLU A 36 -0.85 -20.65 18.87
N VAL A 37 -2.04 -20.19 18.48
CA VAL A 37 -2.68 -20.52 17.19
C VAL A 37 -2.07 -19.73 16.02
N PHE A 38 -1.34 -18.64 16.28
CA PHE A 38 -0.63 -17.91 15.23
C PHE A 38 0.53 -18.73 14.69
N ASN A 39 0.71 -18.74 13.36
CA ASN A 39 1.91 -19.29 12.73
C ASN A 39 3.09 -18.32 12.89
N TRP A 40 3.56 -18.16 14.13
CA TRP A 40 4.63 -17.21 14.47
C TRP A 40 5.92 -17.51 13.72
N ASP A 41 6.20 -18.77 13.38
CA ASP A 41 7.40 -19.15 12.62
C ASP A 41 7.41 -18.54 11.21
N GLU A 42 6.29 -18.63 10.49
CA GLU A 42 6.18 -18.07 9.14
C GLU A 42 6.14 -16.54 9.16
N ILE A 43 5.47 -15.96 10.15
CA ILE A 43 5.43 -14.51 10.39
C ILE A 43 6.85 -13.99 10.68
N LYS A 44 7.60 -14.65 11.57
CA LYS A 44 8.97 -14.26 11.93
C LYS A 44 9.94 -14.43 10.76
N ARG A 45 9.78 -15.47 9.92
CA ARG A 45 10.56 -15.61 8.69
C ARG A 45 10.32 -14.41 7.78
N LEU A 46 9.06 -14.07 7.52
CA LEU A 46 8.72 -12.92 6.70
C LEU A 46 9.21 -11.59 7.31
N GLU A 47 9.13 -11.44 8.62
CA GLU A 47 9.68 -10.29 9.35
C GLU A 47 11.18 -10.16 9.15
N ASN A 48 11.93 -11.25 9.25
CA ASN A 48 13.37 -11.25 9.02
C ASN A 48 13.73 -10.92 7.56
N ASP A 49 13.04 -11.54 6.59
CA ASP A 49 13.25 -11.27 5.16
C ASP A 49 13.01 -9.78 4.84
N LEU A 50 11.95 -9.20 5.40
CA LEU A 50 11.61 -7.78 5.19
C LEU A 50 12.52 -6.82 5.98
N LYS A 51 13.06 -7.24 7.13
CA LYS A 51 14.05 -6.46 7.91
C LYS A 51 15.37 -6.29 7.17
N GLU A 52 15.75 -7.27 6.35
CA GLU A 52 16.94 -7.17 5.49
C GLU A 52 16.72 -6.15 4.36
N GLU A 53 15.52 -6.08 3.80
CA GLU A 53 15.19 -5.18 2.68
C GLU A 53 14.78 -3.76 3.12
N VAL A 54 14.14 -3.60 4.27
CA VAL A 54 13.53 -2.35 4.74
C VAL A 54 14.08 -1.97 6.10
N THR A 55 15.03 -1.04 6.12
CA THR A 55 15.67 -0.55 7.36
C THR A 55 14.66 -0.06 8.41
N ALA A 56 13.55 0.54 7.97
CA ALA A 56 12.49 1.02 8.85
C ALA A 56 11.77 -0.10 9.64
N LEU A 57 11.97 -1.37 9.27
CA LEU A 57 11.40 -2.52 9.97
C LEU A 57 12.36 -3.13 11.01
N LYS A 58 13.62 -2.69 11.12
CA LYS A 58 14.62 -3.33 12.02
C LYS A 58 14.16 -3.44 13.47
N ASP A 59 13.57 -2.38 13.99
CA ASP A 59 13.09 -2.31 15.37
C ASP A 59 11.62 -2.74 15.51
N PHE A 60 10.95 -3.07 14.40
CA PHE A 60 9.55 -3.49 14.41
C PHE A 60 9.44 -4.97 14.73
N ASN A 61 8.63 -5.33 15.72
CA ASN A 61 8.28 -6.72 16.04
C ASN A 61 6.76 -6.84 16.09
N LEU A 62 6.20 -7.66 15.20
CA LEU A 62 4.74 -7.79 15.09
C LEU A 62 4.13 -8.41 16.36
N GLU A 63 4.79 -9.39 16.96
CA GLU A 63 4.32 -10.08 18.18
C GLU A 63 4.23 -9.10 19.36
N GLU A 64 5.30 -8.33 19.58
CA GLU A 64 5.36 -7.31 20.63
C GLU A 64 4.29 -6.23 20.42
N GLU A 65 4.10 -5.79 19.18
CA GLU A 65 3.09 -4.80 18.86
C GLU A 65 1.67 -5.27 19.13
N VAL A 66 1.37 -6.53 18.83
CA VAL A 66 0.09 -7.14 19.17
C VAL A 66 -0.10 -7.24 20.68
N LEU A 67 0.95 -7.62 21.43
CA LEU A 67 0.91 -7.68 22.90
C LEU A 67 0.68 -6.30 23.54
N LEU A 68 1.30 -5.25 23.01
CA LEU A 68 1.12 -3.87 23.47
C LEU A 68 -0.31 -3.37 23.23
N VAL A 69 -0.89 -3.70 22.07
CA VAL A 69 -2.28 -3.38 21.73
C VAL A 69 -3.27 -4.13 22.63
N VAL A 70 -3.07 -5.43 22.86
CA VAL A 70 -3.90 -6.23 23.78
C VAL A 70 -3.78 -5.72 25.23
N SER A 71 -2.59 -5.29 25.64
CA SER A 71 -2.33 -4.78 27.00
C SER A 71 -2.79 -3.34 27.20
N GLY A 72 -3.23 -2.64 26.15
CA GLY A 72 -3.70 -1.25 26.23
C GLY A 72 -2.62 -0.21 26.57
N LYS A 73 -1.34 -0.56 26.45
CA LYS A 73 -0.20 0.30 26.86
C LYS A 73 0.44 1.08 25.72
N LYS A 74 -0.16 1.09 24.54
CA LYS A 74 0.45 1.70 23.37
C LYS A 74 0.25 3.22 23.35
N GLU A 75 1.31 3.97 23.62
CA GLU A 75 1.36 5.41 23.44
C GLU A 75 2.03 5.74 22.11
N PHE A 76 1.31 6.38 21.20
CA PHE A 76 1.89 6.90 19.95
C PHE A 76 2.24 8.37 20.13
N SER A 77 3.54 8.69 20.09
CA SER A 77 3.99 10.09 20.02
C SER A 77 4.00 10.56 18.56
N ILE A 78 3.24 11.60 18.26
CA ILE A 78 3.15 12.20 16.92
C ILE A 78 4.46 12.88 16.53
N GLU A 79 5.17 13.49 17.48
CA GLU A 79 6.44 14.19 17.22
C GLU A 79 7.51 13.23 16.68
N THR A 80 7.66 12.06 17.30
CA THR A 80 8.64 11.05 16.88
C THR A 80 8.38 10.55 15.45
N ILE A 81 7.11 10.43 15.05
CA ILE A 81 6.75 9.99 13.70
C ILE A 81 7.11 11.06 12.66
N VAL A 82 6.87 12.34 12.99
CA VAL A 82 7.19 13.46 12.10
C VAL A 82 8.70 13.59 11.91
N ASP A 83 9.47 13.53 12.99
CA ASP A 83 10.92 13.65 12.94
C ASP A 83 11.56 12.51 12.12
N ALA A 84 11.13 11.27 12.36
CA ALA A 84 11.57 10.12 11.58
C ALA A 84 11.23 10.24 10.09
N THR A 85 10.05 10.78 9.76
CA THR A 85 9.63 11.00 8.36
C THR A 85 10.50 12.04 7.67
N ILE A 86 10.84 13.12 8.35
CA ILE A 86 11.72 14.17 7.82
C ILE A 86 13.13 13.62 7.60
N GLU A 87 13.68 12.89 8.56
CA GLU A 87 15.02 12.30 8.44
C GLU A 87 15.11 11.32 7.25
N MET A 88 14.11 10.44 7.10
CA MET A 88 14.00 9.55 5.94
C MET A 88 13.92 10.33 4.62
N PHE A 89 13.15 11.42 4.56
CA PHE A 89 13.02 12.24 3.37
C PHE A 89 14.35 12.93 2.99
N VAL A 90 15.08 13.46 3.98
CA VAL A 90 16.37 14.12 3.77
C VAL A 90 17.45 13.12 3.34
N GLY A 91 17.46 11.91 3.92
CA GLY A 91 18.40 10.85 3.53
C GLY A 91 18.23 10.40 2.07
N GLU A 92 17.00 10.32 1.59
CA GLU A 92 16.72 9.93 0.20
C GLU A 92 17.02 11.04 -0.81
N LEU A 93 16.92 12.32 -0.41
CA LEU A 93 17.25 13.44 -1.28
C LEU A 93 18.67 13.35 -1.85
N ASP A 94 19.66 13.01 -1.02
CA ASP A 94 21.07 12.90 -1.44
C ASP A 94 21.29 11.75 -2.45
N THR A 95 20.49 10.69 -2.35
CA THR A 95 20.56 9.56 -3.27
C THR A 95 20.08 9.95 -4.68
N TYR A 96 18.97 10.69 -4.77
CA TYR A 96 18.35 11.04 -6.05
C TYR A 96 18.86 12.37 -6.65
N ILE A 97 19.52 13.23 -5.87
CA ILE A 97 20.05 14.51 -6.38
C ILE A 97 21.11 14.28 -7.45
N ASN A 98 21.89 13.20 -7.36
CA ASN A 98 22.89 12.83 -8.37
C ASN A 98 22.25 12.50 -9.73
N MET A 99 21.11 11.80 -9.74
CA MET A 99 20.37 11.53 -10.98
C MET A 99 19.82 12.83 -11.59
N MET A 100 19.24 13.69 -10.74
CA MET A 100 18.69 14.97 -11.18
C MET A 100 19.78 15.92 -11.71
N ALA A 101 20.93 16.01 -11.03
CA ALA A 101 22.06 16.81 -11.44
C ALA A 101 22.61 16.36 -12.81
N ARG A 102 22.70 15.04 -13.05
CA ARG A 102 23.10 14.50 -14.37
C ARG A 102 22.12 14.93 -15.46
N PHE A 103 20.81 14.83 -15.20
CA PHE A 103 19.78 15.24 -16.16
C PHE A 103 19.88 16.74 -16.50
N VAL A 104 20.01 17.61 -15.49
CA VAL A 104 20.17 19.06 -15.71
C VAL A 104 21.47 19.37 -16.44
N LEU A 105 22.57 18.71 -16.10
CA LEU A 105 23.87 18.91 -16.76
C LEU A 105 23.80 18.55 -18.24
N ILE A 106 23.14 17.45 -18.60
CA ILE A 106 22.92 17.06 -20.00
C ILE A 106 22.14 18.15 -20.74
N ILE A 107 21.09 18.70 -20.14
CA ILE A 107 20.29 19.78 -20.76
C ILE A 107 21.14 21.02 -20.99
N VAL A 108 21.93 21.43 -20.00
CA VAL A 108 22.84 22.59 -20.12
C VAL A 108 23.85 22.35 -21.25
N LEU A 109 24.46 21.17 -21.33
CA LEU A 109 25.38 20.82 -22.42
C LEU A 109 24.69 20.87 -23.78
N CYS A 110 23.47 20.34 -23.90
CA CYS A 110 22.71 20.40 -25.16
C CYS A 110 22.36 21.84 -25.55
N HIS A 111 22.10 22.72 -24.58
CA HIS A 111 21.86 24.14 -24.84
C HIS A 111 23.13 24.89 -25.26
N VAL A 112 24.27 24.60 -24.64
CA VAL A 112 25.56 25.13 -25.07
C VAL A 112 25.89 24.67 -26.50
N LEU A 113 25.67 23.38 -26.79
CA LEU A 113 25.87 22.81 -28.12
C LEU A 113 24.95 23.45 -29.16
N SER A 114 23.70 23.75 -28.80
CA SER A 114 22.74 24.49 -29.62
C SER A 114 23.26 25.87 -30.00
N ASN A 115 23.72 26.63 -28.99
CA ASN A 115 24.24 27.99 -29.17
C ASN A 115 25.56 28.02 -29.94
N LEU A 116 26.39 26.99 -29.78
CA LEU A 116 27.62 26.89 -30.56
C LEU A 116 27.31 26.48 -32.01
N SER A 117 26.35 25.59 -32.20
CA SER A 117 25.98 25.11 -33.52
C SER A 117 25.24 26.15 -34.36
N SER A 118 24.58 27.14 -33.77
CA SER A 118 24.02 28.28 -34.51
C SER A 118 25.10 29.19 -35.11
N ALA A 119 26.36 29.10 -34.62
CA ALA A 119 27.52 29.77 -35.21
C ALA A 119 28.17 28.96 -36.36
N PHE A 120 27.77 27.70 -36.59
CA PHE A 120 28.24 26.87 -37.70
C PHE A 120 27.19 26.79 -38.82
N GLU A 121 27.57 27.10 -40.07
CA GLU A 121 26.65 27.17 -41.23
C GLU A 121 26.06 25.82 -41.68
N SER A 122 26.54 24.67 -41.19
CA SER A 122 26.12 23.34 -41.68
C SER A 122 24.94 22.75 -40.89
N LYS A 123 23.72 23.02 -41.34
CA LYS A 123 22.43 22.53 -40.76
C LYS A 123 22.37 21.01 -40.51
N ASN A 124 23.11 20.19 -41.25
CA ASN A 124 23.10 18.73 -41.08
C ASN A 124 23.92 18.24 -39.87
N THR A 125 25.10 18.82 -39.62
CA THR A 125 25.95 18.44 -38.47
C THR A 125 25.27 18.79 -37.15
N THR A 126 24.56 19.93 -37.12
CA THR A 126 23.71 20.38 -36.02
C THR A 126 22.64 19.36 -35.65
N LYS A 127 21.88 18.85 -36.64
CA LYS A 127 20.81 17.87 -36.43
C LYS A 127 21.33 16.57 -35.83
N ILE A 128 22.50 16.10 -36.28
CA ILE A 128 23.12 14.87 -35.77
C ILE A 128 23.54 15.05 -34.30
N ALA A 129 24.15 16.19 -33.98
CA ALA A 129 24.58 16.52 -32.62
C ALA A 129 23.41 16.59 -31.62
N PHE A 130 22.29 17.22 -32.02
CA PHE A 130 21.06 17.23 -31.24
C PHE A 130 20.46 15.83 -31.04
N PHE A 131 20.52 14.98 -32.06
CA PHE A 131 19.99 13.62 -31.97
C PHE A 131 20.75 12.77 -30.92
N VAL A 132 22.07 12.91 -30.85
CA VAL A 132 22.88 12.25 -29.82
C VAL A 132 22.50 12.75 -28.42
N CYS A 133 22.38 14.06 -28.24
CA CYS A 133 21.91 14.70 -27.01
C CYS A 133 20.56 14.12 -26.55
N TYR A 134 19.63 13.97 -27.49
CA TYR A 134 18.30 13.43 -27.24
C TYR A 134 18.29 11.96 -26.83
N ILE A 135 19.16 11.12 -27.43
CA ILE A 135 19.31 9.72 -27.02
C ILE A 135 19.85 9.63 -25.58
N VAL A 136 20.82 10.46 -25.21
CA VAL A 136 21.39 10.45 -23.85
C VAL A 136 20.33 10.83 -22.80
N ILE A 137 19.49 11.83 -23.11
CA ILE A 137 18.36 12.21 -22.25
C ILE A 137 17.37 11.04 -22.12
N LEU A 138 16.97 10.44 -23.25
CA LEU A 138 16.04 9.31 -23.25
C LEU A 138 16.56 8.14 -22.41
N TYR A 139 17.86 7.82 -22.54
CA TYR A 139 18.51 6.78 -21.75
C TYR A 139 18.50 7.09 -20.24
N SER A 140 18.88 8.31 -19.86
CA SER A 140 18.88 8.74 -18.45
C SER A 140 17.49 8.64 -17.83
N VAL A 141 16.46 9.02 -18.58
CA VAL A 141 15.05 8.96 -18.12
C VAL A 141 14.57 7.52 -18.03
N ALA A 142 14.88 6.69 -19.03
CA ALA A 142 14.52 5.28 -19.03
C ALA A 142 15.12 4.54 -17.82
N GLN A 143 16.37 4.83 -17.47
CA GLN A 143 17.01 4.25 -16.29
C GLN A 143 16.26 4.59 -14.99
N GLY A 144 15.87 5.86 -14.80
CA GLY A 144 15.12 6.28 -13.62
C GLY A 144 13.71 5.67 -13.57
N LEU A 145 13.05 5.49 -14.72
CA LEU A 145 11.75 4.81 -14.80
C LEU A 145 11.83 3.33 -14.44
N VAL A 146 12.90 2.63 -14.87
CA VAL A 146 13.10 1.21 -14.50
C VAL A 146 13.24 1.08 -12.99
N LEU A 147 14.04 1.93 -12.35
CA LEU A 147 14.22 1.94 -10.89
C LEU A 147 12.88 2.16 -10.18
N MET A 148 12.05 3.07 -10.68
CA MET A 148 10.71 3.33 -10.12
C MET A 148 9.74 2.17 -10.25
N VAL A 149 9.74 1.51 -11.41
CA VAL A 149 8.88 0.36 -11.65
C VAL A 149 9.32 -0.83 -10.79
N GLU A 150 10.63 -1.05 -10.66
CA GLU A 150 11.19 -2.08 -9.78
C GLU A 150 10.82 -1.84 -8.33
N LEU A 151 10.99 -0.60 -7.84
CA LEU A 151 10.57 -0.21 -6.49
C LEU A 151 9.06 -0.47 -6.27
N ALA A 152 8.22 -0.13 -7.25
CA ALA A 152 6.79 -0.39 -7.19
C ALA A 152 6.45 -1.89 -7.21
N GLN A 153 7.11 -2.67 -8.05
CA GLN A 153 6.90 -4.12 -8.14
C GLN A 153 7.29 -4.83 -6.84
N ASN A 154 8.46 -4.51 -6.30
CA ASN A 154 8.95 -5.07 -5.03
C ASN A 154 8.02 -4.70 -3.87
N THR A 155 7.60 -3.44 -3.80
CA THR A 155 6.64 -2.99 -2.76
C THR A 155 5.32 -3.76 -2.84
N ILE A 156 4.76 -3.92 -4.04
CA ILE A 156 3.52 -4.70 -4.24
C ILE A 156 3.73 -6.18 -3.91
N GLY A 157 4.88 -6.76 -4.28
CA GLY A 157 5.24 -8.14 -3.95
C GLY A 157 5.30 -8.38 -2.44
N ASN A 158 5.97 -7.48 -1.71
CA ASN A 158 6.10 -7.55 -0.26
C ASN A 158 4.74 -7.41 0.44
N LEU A 159 3.87 -6.50 -0.05
CA LEU A 159 2.49 -6.40 0.41
C LEU A 159 1.70 -7.70 0.23
N LEU A 160 1.83 -8.35 -0.93
CA LEU A 160 1.16 -9.63 -1.19
C LEU A 160 1.70 -10.75 -0.31
N ASN A 161 3.01 -10.83 -0.10
CA ASN A 161 3.64 -11.84 0.75
C ASN A 161 3.14 -11.73 2.20
N ILE A 162 3.05 -10.50 2.74
CA ILE A 162 2.40 -10.25 4.04
C ILE A 162 0.99 -10.80 4.04
N MET A 163 0.19 -10.45 3.03
CA MET A 163 -1.20 -10.92 2.97
C MET A 163 -1.30 -12.45 2.89
N TYR A 164 -0.43 -13.12 2.13
CA TYR A 164 -0.47 -14.59 2.02
C TYR A 164 -0.12 -15.32 3.32
N VAL A 165 0.74 -14.75 4.16
CA VAL A 165 1.06 -15.32 5.48
C VAL A 165 -0.02 -14.97 6.51
N VAL A 166 -0.50 -13.72 6.52
CA VAL A 166 -1.41 -13.21 7.55
C VAL A 166 -2.87 -13.63 7.33
N LEU A 167 -3.34 -13.68 6.08
CA LEU A 167 -4.75 -14.00 5.78
C LEU A 167 -5.18 -15.37 6.31
N PRO A 168 -4.44 -16.46 6.05
CA PRO A 168 -4.82 -17.78 6.56
C PRO A 168 -4.98 -17.78 8.08
N THR A 169 -4.09 -17.08 8.79
CA THR A 169 -4.17 -16.95 10.25
C THR A 169 -5.42 -16.21 10.68
N LEU A 170 -5.72 -15.04 10.08
CA LEU A 170 -6.94 -14.30 10.37
C LEU A 170 -8.22 -15.09 10.05
N LEU A 171 -8.23 -15.85 8.96
CA LEU A 171 -9.35 -16.71 8.56
C LEU A 171 -9.53 -17.90 9.52
N THR A 172 -8.43 -18.42 10.08
CA THR A 172 -8.46 -19.44 11.12
C THR A 172 -9.09 -18.90 12.39
N PHE A 173 -8.72 -17.69 12.83
CA PHE A 173 -9.38 -17.01 13.95
C PHE A 173 -10.86 -16.73 13.70
N MET A 174 -11.25 -16.48 12.46
CA MET A 174 -12.67 -16.38 12.09
C MET A 174 -13.40 -17.72 12.25
N ALA A 175 -12.79 -18.82 11.81
CA ALA A 175 -13.38 -20.14 11.98
C ALA A 175 -13.51 -20.51 13.46
N THR A 176 -12.48 -20.28 14.28
CA THR A 176 -12.48 -20.62 15.72
C THR A 176 -13.44 -19.75 16.54
N SER A 177 -13.71 -18.52 16.12
CA SER A 177 -14.72 -17.63 16.74
C SER A 177 -16.17 -17.94 16.32
N GLY A 178 -16.39 -19.01 15.54
CA GLY A 178 -17.72 -19.50 15.15
C GLY A 178 -18.21 -19.02 13.78
N TYR A 179 -17.36 -18.36 12.98
CA TYR A 179 -17.66 -17.87 11.63
C TYR A 179 -17.06 -18.77 10.54
N ILE A 180 -17.33 -20.09 10.62
CA ILE A 180 -16.72 -21.10 9.74
C ILE A 180 -17.20 -20.98 8.29
N ALA A 181 -18.50 -20.75 8.05
CA ALA A 181 -19.00 -20.62 6.69
C ALA A 181 -18.53 -19.31 6.04
N THR A 182 -18.54 -18.22 6.81
CA THR A 182 -18.02 -16.92 6.37
C THR A 182 -16.52 -16.97 6.06
N SER A 183 -15.69 -17.62 6.89
CA SER A 183 -14.25 -17.71 6.65
C SER A 183 -13.92 -18.55 5.40
N ALA A 184 -14.64 -19.65 5.18
CA ALA A 184 -14.47 -20.49 4.00
C ALA A 184 -14.85 -19.76 2.70
N ALA A 185 -15.92 -18.96 2.72
CA ALA A 185 -16.33 -18.17 1.56
C ALA A 185 -15.38 -17.01 1.25
N LEU A 186 -14.80 -16.37 2.27
CA LEU A 186 -13.90 -15.22 2.11
C LEU A 186 -12.50 -15.59 1.65
N SER A 187 -12.01 -16.77 2.03
CA SER A 187 -10.66 -17.24 1.68
C SER A 187 -10.34 -17.11 0.18
N PRO A 188 -11.09 -17.76 -0.74
CA PRO A 188 -10.79 -17.68 -2.18
C PRO A 188 -11.08 -16.29 -2.77
N VAL A 189 -12.05 -15.54 -2.22
CA VAL A 189 -12.41 -14.22 -2.73
C VAL A 189 -11.32 -13.20 -2.44
N ILE A 190 -10.80 -13.18 -1.21
CA ILE A 190 -9.78 -12.21 -0.82
C ILE A 190 -8.45 -12.55 -1.50
N ILE A 191 -8.00 -13.80 -1.42
CA ILE A 191 -6.74 -14.23 -2.03
C ILE A 191 -6.81 -14.07 -3.55
N GLY A 192 -7.86 -14.60 -4.19
CA GLY A 192 -8.05 -14.48 -5.64
C GLY A 192 -8.17 -13.04 -6.11
N GLY A 193 -8.89 -12.20 -5.35
CA GLY A 193 -9.01 -10.76 -5.62
C GLY A 193 -7.68 -10.03 -5.54
N LEU A 194 -6.92 -10.22 -4.46
CA LEU A 194 -5.59 -9.63 -4.26
C LEU A 194 -4.62 -10.04 -5.38
N THR A 195 -4.56 -11.33 -5.71
CA THR A 195 -3.69 -11.83 -6.78
C THR A 195 -4.10 -11.26 -8.13
N PHE A 196 -5.40 -11.30 -8.48
CA PHE A 196 -5.89 -10.80 -9.75
C PHE A 196 -5.63 -9.30 -9.93
N ILE A 197 -5.95 -8.50 -8.91
CA ILE A 197 -5.78 -7.06 -8.97
C ILE A 197 -4.30 -6.68 -9.03
N SER A 198 -3.46 -7.33 -8.22
CA SER A 198 -2.03 -7.05 -8.22
C SER A 198 -1.38 -7.49 -9.53
N PHE A 199 -1.84 -8.57 -10.15
CA PHE A 199 -1.42 -8.97 -11.49
C PHE A 199 -1.79 -7.90 -12.53
N VAL A 200 -3.02 -7.39 -12.52
CA VAL A 200 -3.46 -6.32 -13.42
C VAL A 200 -2.60 -5.06 -13.21
N ILE A 201 -2.31 -4.69 -11.96
CA ILE A 201 -1.52 -3.50 -11.67
C ILE A 201 -0.05 -3.68 -12.10
N GLN A 202 0.59 -4.78 -11.69
CA GLN A 202 2.02 -5.00 -11.99
C GLN A 202 2.30 -5.27 -13.47
N LYS A 203 1.50 -6.12 -14.12
CA LYS A 203 1.77 -6.54 -15.50
C LYS A 203 1.16 -5.60 -16.54
N PHE A 204 -0.04 -5.10 -16.30
CA PHE A 204 -0.73 -4.26 -17.28
C PHE A 204 -0.53 -2.77 -17.01
N MET A 205 -0.82 -2.28 -15.81
CA MET A 205 -0.73 -0.82 -15.53
C MET A 205 0.71 -0.31 -15.52
N LEU A 206 1.63 -0.92 -14.77
CA LEU A 206 3.02 -0.44 -14.72
C LEU A 206 3.69 -0.48 -16.10
N SER A 207 3.53 -1.58 -16.84
CA SER A 207 4.08 -1.69 -18.20
C SER A 207 3.48 -0.68 -19.16
N SER A 208 2.17 -0.42 -19.07
CA SER A 208 1.50 0.55 -19.94
C SER A 208 2.00 1.97 -19.66
N VAL A 209 2.19 2.34 -18.39
CA VAL A 209 2.65 3.67 -17.97
C VAL A 209 4.05 3.96 -18.51
N VAL A 210 4.97 3.00 -18.43
CA VAL A 210 6.31 3.16 -19.03
C VAL A 210 6.20 3.44 -20.53
N GLY A 211 5.39 2.67 -21.24
CA GLY A 211 5.17 2.87 -22.68
C GLY A 211 4.60 4.26 -23.01
N VAL A 212 3.64 4.74 -22.21
CA VAL A 212 3.04 6.06 -22.37
C VAL A 212 4.06 7.17 -22.10
N ILE A 213 4.89 7.06 -21.07
CA ILE A 213 5.92 8.06 -20.75
C ILE A 213 6.96 8.12 -21.88
N LEU A 214 7.43 6.98 -22.39
CA LEU A 214 8.38 6.94 -23.51
C LEU A 214 7.77 7.58 -24.77
N LEU A 215 6.52 7.26 -25.09
CA LEU A 215 5.81 7.84 -26.24
C LEU A 215 5.62 9.35 -26.06
N GLN A 216 5.41 9.81 -24.83
CA GLN A 216 5.30 11.22 -24.48
C GLN A 216 6.62 11.99 -24.60
N ILE A 217 7.74 11.35 -24.29
CA ILE A 217 9.08 11.92 -24.53
C ILE A 217 9.30 12.06 -26.03
N ILE A 218 9.09 11.00 -26.81
CA ILE A 218 9.25 11.01 -28.27
C ILE A 218 8.37 12.09 -28.91
N SER A 219 7.10 12.18 -28.49
CA SER A 219 6.16 13.21 -28.97
C SER A 219 6.54 14.63 -28.57
N SER A 220 7.28 14.82 -27.47
CA SER A 220 7.74 16.15 -27.05
C SER A 220 9.01 16.59 -27.78
N MET A 221 9.77 15.63 -28.32
CA MET A 221 10.98 15.86 -29.09
C MET A 221 10.70 16.11 -30.58
N SER A 222 9.66 15.47 -31.13
CA SER A 222 9.25 15.66 -32.52
C SER A 222 8.41 16.93 -32.71
N GLU A 223 8.72 17.72 -33.73
CA GLU A 223 7.90 18.87 -34.13
C GLU A 223 6.75 18.48 -35.07
N GLU A 224 6.92 17.40 -35.83
CA GLU A 224 5.96 16.95 -36.86
C GLU A 224 4.98 15.88 -36.32
N PHE A 225 5.42 15.05 -35.36
CA PHE A 225 4.58 13.99 -34.76
C PHE A 225 4.15 14.35 -33.34
N LYS A 226 3.05 15.11 -33.22
CA LYS A 226 2.40 15.41 -31.93
C LYS A 226 1.27 14.42 -31.67
N ILE A 227 1.50 13.51 -30.73
CA ILE A 227 0.58 12.43 -30.35
C ILE A 227 -0.06 12.73 -28.97
N ASP A 228 -0.03 14.00 -28.53
CA ASP A 228 -0.49 14.45 -27.21
C ASP A 228 -1.92 13.98 -26.86
N ASN A 229 -2.85 13.99 -27.82
CA ASN A 229 -4.23 13.53 -27.61
C ASN A 229 -4.34 12.03 -27.32
N LEU A 230 -3.53 11.21 -27.99
CA LEU A 230 -3.51 9.77 -27.76
C LEU A 230 -2.88 9.46 -26.39
N ILE A 231 -1.81 10.15 -26.03
CA ILE A 231 -1.17 10.06 -24.70
C ILE A 231 -2.19 10.40 -23.61
N ALA A 232 -2.95 11.49 -23.77
CA ALA A 232 -3.99 11.88 -22.84
C ALA A 232 -5.11 10.82 -22.72
N LEU A 233 -5.48 10.20 -23.84
CA LEU A 233 -6.46 9.10 -23.87
C LEU A 233 -5.94 7.87 -23.11
N PHE A 234 -4.67 7.48 -23.29
CA PHE A 234 -4.06 6.39 -22.53
C PHE A 234 -4.05 6.67 -21.03
N TYR A 235 -3.62 7.85 -20.59
CA TYR A 235 -3.68 8.23 -19.17
C TYR A 235 -5.11 8.20 -18.64
N LYS A 236 -6.09 8.64 -19.44
CA LYS A 236 -7.51 8.61 -19.05
C LYS A 236 -8.01 7.19 -18.86
N ILE A 237 -7.65 6.26 -19.75
CA ILE A 237 -7.97 4.83 -19.62
C ILE A 237 -7.29 4.23 -18.39
N CYS A 238 -5.99 4.48 -18.20
CA CYS A 238 -5.25 3.95 -17.05
C CYS A 238 -5.82 4.46 -15.72
N ARG A 239 -6.12 5.76 -15.62
CA ARG A 239 -6.80 6.34 -14.44
C ARG A 239 -8.19 5.75 -14.23
N TRP A 240 -8.93 5.50 -15.30
CA TRP A 240 -10.26 4.88 -15.20
C TRP A 240 -10.17 3.44 -14.71
N ILE A 241 -9.23 2.65 -15.22
CA ILE A 241 -8.98 1.28 -14.75
C ILE A 241 -8.57 1.31 -13.27
N LEU A 242 -7.61 2.14 -12.90
CA LEU A 242 -7.14 2.25 -11.51
C LEU A 242 -8.29 2.61 -10.55
N ARG A 243 -9.13 3.59 -10.92
CA ARG A 243 -10.32 3.95 -10.13
C ARG A 243 -11.32 2.81 -10.07
N SER A 244 -11.59 2.15 -11.20
CA SER A 244 -12.50 1.02 -11.27
C SER A 244 -12.05 -0.10 -10.35
N THR A 245 -10.77 -0.48 -10.41
CA THR A 245 -10.16 -1.46 -9.50
C THR A 245 -10.31 -1.06 -8.04
N PHE A 246 -10.04 0.19 -7.70
CA PHE A 246 -10.20 0.70 -6.34
C PHE A 246 -11.65 0.61 -5.83
N PHE A 247 -12.61 1.14 -6.59
CA PHE A 247 -14.03 1.11 -6.23
C PHE A 247 -14.62 -0.30 -6.23
N LEU A 248 -14.24 -1.12 -7.21
CA LEU A 248 -14.67 -2.51 -7.31
C LEU A 248 -14.23 -3.29 -6.07
N SER A 249 -12.99 -3.11 -5.64
CA SER A 249 -12.48 -3.81 -4.48
C SER A 249 -13.21 -3.40 -3.21
N ILE A 250 -13.33 -2.10 -2.96
CA ILE A 250 -14.08 -1.58 -1.80
C ILE A 250 -15.56 -2.01 -1.88
N GLY A 251 -16.14 -2.06 -3.08
CA GLY A 251 -17.51 -2.46 -3.31
C GLY A 251 -17.75 -3.94 -2.98
N ILE A 252 -16.96 -4.84 -3.55
CA ILE A 252 -17.01 -6.28 -3.28
C ILE A 252 -16.84 -6.51 -1.77
N MET A 253 -15.81 -5.90 -1.20
CA MET A 253 -15.47 -5.98 0.21
C MET A 253 -16.58 -5.44 1.13
N GLY A 254 -17.23 -4.35 0.75
CA GLY A 254 -18.34 -3.75 1.49
C GLY A 254 -19.58 -4.65 1.51
N ILE A 255 -19.90 -5.31 0.40
CA ILE A 255 -21.03 -6.26 0.32
C ILE A 255 -20.78 -7.45 1.25
N TYR A 256 -19.58 -8.03 1.22
CA TYR A 256 -19.24 -9.16 2.08
C TYR A 256 -19.25 -8.83 3.57
N ARG A 257 -18.88 -7.60 3.97
CA ARG A 257 -19.02 -7.11 5.35
C ARG A 257 -20.46 -7.13 5.84
N MET A 258 -21.40 -6.75 4.98
CA MET A 258 -22.79 -6.60 5.37
C MET A 258 -23.54 -7.94 5.34
N SER A 259 -23.29 -8.81 4.37
CA SER A 259 -24.16 -9.98 4.13
C SER A 259 -23.76 -11.27 4.87
N LEU A 260 -22.47 -11.52 5.09
CA LEU A 260 -21.99 -12.81 5.63
C LEU A 260 -22.29 -13.07 7.14
N PRO A 261 -22.24 -12.07 8.04
CA PRO A 261 -22.41 -12.32 9.49
C PRO A 261 -23.78 -12.88 9.90
N TYR A 262 -24.83 -12.64 9.10
CA TYR A 262 -26.21 -13.02 9.43
C TYR A 262 -26.46 -14.53 9.39
N THR A 263 -25.78 -15.23 8.47
CA THR A 263 -25.89 -16.68 8.30
C THR A 263 -25.26 -17.43 9.47
N ASP A 264 -24.07 -16.98 9.92
CA ASP A 264 -23.33 -17.62 11.01
C ASP A 264 -23.87 -17.26 12.40
N ALA A 265 -24.42 -16.05 12.60
CA ALA A 265 -25.06 -15.68 13.86
C ALA A 265 -26.26 -16.59 14.21
N THR A 266 -26.97 -17.07 13.19
CA THR A 266 -28.10 -17.98 13.36
C THR A 266 -27.65 -19.40 13.70
N MET A 267 -26.61 -19.92 13.04
CA MET A 267 -26.00 -21.22 13.39
C MET A 267 -25.37 -21.21 14.78
N LYS A 268 -24.66 -20.13 15.16
CA LYS A 268 -24.08 -19.96 16.50
C LYS A 268 -25.15 -20.05 17.59
N ARG A 269 -26.27 -19.33 17.43
CA ARG A 269 -27.39 -19.36 18.39
C ARG A 269 -28.03 -20.74 18.50
N VAL A 270 -28.18 -21.45 17.38
CA VAL A 270 -28.73 -22.82 17.38
C VAL A 270 -27.78 -23.81 18.06
N GLY A 271 -26.47 -23.74 17.80
CA GLY A 271 -25.48 -24.60 18.45
C GLY A 271 -25.43 -24.44 19.97
N ILE A 272 -25.35 -23.20 20.46
CA ILE A 272 -25.34 -22.89 21.90
C ILE A 272 -26.66 -23.33 22.57
N THR A 273 -27.80 -23.14 21.89
CA THR A 273 -29.13 -23.56 22.40
C THR A 273 -29.30 -25.08 22.43
N LEU A 274 -28.62 -25.82 21.54
CA LEU A 274 -28.64 -27.28 21.54
C LEU A 274 -27.74 -27.86 22.64
N SER A 275 -26.53 -27.31 22.84
CA SER A 275 -25.60 -27.78 23.89
C SER A 275 -26.10 -27.53 25.30
N THR A 276 -26.79 -26.41 25.55
CA THR A 276 -27.41 -26.08 26.84
C THR A 276 -28.61 -26.98 27.19
N LYS A 277 -29.29 -27.57 26.20
CA LYS A 277 -30.39 -28.54 26.41
C LYS A 277 -29.93 -29.93 26.86
N PHE A 278 -28.68 -30.31 26.60
CA PHE A 278 -28.17 -31.63 26.98
C PHE A 278 -27.58 -31.70 28.40
N ILE A 279 -27.20 -30.56 29.00
CA ILE A 279 -26.63 -30.50 30.37
C ILE A 279 -27.21 -29.27 31.12
N PRO A 280 -28.46 -29.36 31.62
CA PRO A 280 -29.21 -28.22 32.18
C PRO A 280 -28.67 -27.67 33.51
N ILE A 281 -27.76 -28.37 34.20
CA ILE A 281 -27.24 -27.98 35.53
C ILE A 281 -26.00 -27.07 35.42
N LEU A 282 -25.38 -26.98 34.23
CA LEU A 282 -24.20 -26.16 33.94
C LEU A 282 -24.39 -25.18 32.77
N GLY A 283 -25.60 -25.08 32.22
CA GLY A 283 -25.90 -24.39 30.97
C GLY A 283 -25.47 -22.92 30.93
N ASP A 284 -25.71 -22.17 32.01
CA ASP A 284 -25.37 -20.73 32.09
C ASP A 284 -23.87 -20.49 32.28
N ALA A 285 -23.17 -21.37 33.00
CA ALA A 285 -21.73 -21.29 33.18
C ALA A 285 -20.97 -21.69 31.91
N VAL A 286 -21.47 -22.70 31.18
CA VAL A 286 -20.89 -23.17 29.92
C VAL A 286 -21.13 -22.17 28.79
N SER A 287 -22.33 -21.57 28.70
CA SER A 287 -22.59 -20.51 27.72
C SER A 287 -21.73 -19.27 27.99
N GLY A 288 -21.60 -18.86 29.27
CA GLY A 288 -20.74 -17.77 29.69
C GLY A 288 -19.24 -18.01 29.39
N ALA A 289 -18.75 -19.24 29.58
CA ALA A 289 -17.37 -19.60 29.24
C ALA A 289 -17.14 -19.59 27.71
N ILE A 290 -18.08 -20.10 26.92
CA ILE A 290 -18.01 -20.08 25.45
C ILE A 290 -18.04 -18.64 24.92
N ASP A 291 -18.90 -17.79 25.47
CA ASP A 291 -18.96 -16.38 25.08
C ASP A 291 -17.68 -15.63 25.45
N LEU A 292 -17.08 -15.90 26.61
CA LEU A 292 -15.77 -15.33 26.97
C LEU A 292 -14.66 -15.76 26.01
N ILE A 293 -14.59 -17.04 25.64
CA ILE A 293 -13.58 -17.54 24.68
C ILE A 293 -13.75 -16.87 23.31
N ILE A 294 -14.99 -16.66 22.86
CA ILE A 294 -15.27 -15.98 21.58
C ILE A 294 -14.91 -14.49 21.66
N GLN A 295 -15.16 -13.83 22.79
CA GLN A 295 -14.80 -12.43 22.98
C GLN A 295 -13.28 -12.23 23.03
N CYS A 296 -12.55 -13.08 23.77
CA CYS A 296 -11.08 -13.08 23.75
C CYS A 296 -10.53 -13.31 22.33
N ALA A 297 -11.12 -14.24 21.57
CA ALA A 297 -10.72 -14.51 20.19
C ALA A 297 -10.92 -13.31 19.26
N GLY A 298 -12.07 -12.62 19.38
CA GLY A 298 -12.35 -11.41 18.62
C GLY A 298 -11.40 -10.26 18.94
N MET A 299 -11.02 -10.12 20.21
CA MET A 299 -10.07 -9.10 20.66
C MET A 299 -8.65 -9.35 20.15
N ILE A 300 -8.15 -10.59 20.28
CA ILE A 300 -6.83 -11.01 19.77
C ILE A 300 -6.75 -10.86 18.25
N LYS A 301 -7.79 -11.31 17.53
CA LYS A 301 -7.91 -11.15 16.09
C LYS A 301 -7.83 -9.69 15.65
N SER A 302 -8.53 -8.80 16.38
CA SER A 302 -8.52 -7.37 16.07
C SER A 302 -7.17 -6.74 16.40
N ALA A 303 -6.56 -7.09 17.53
CA ALA A 303 -5.21 -6.63 17.88
C ALA A 303 -4.16 -7.08 16.86
N PHE A 304 -4.22 -8.35 16.42
CA PHE A 304 -3.36 -8.87 15.36
C PHE A 304 -3.55 -8.13 14.04
N GLY A 305 -4.79 -7.93 13.61
CA GLY A 305 -5.07 -7.16 12.39
C GLY A 305 -4.57 -5.72 12.47
N ILE A 306 -4.69 -5.05 13.63
CA ILE A 306 -4.13 -3.71 13.87
C ILE A 306 -2.60 -3.75 13.76
N GLY A 307 -1.95 -4.71 14.41
CA GLY A 307 -0.49 -4.89 14.33
C GLY A 307 -0.02 -5.04 12.89
N VAL A 308 -0.71 -5.86 12.08
CA VAL A 308 -0.36 -6.04 10.67
C VAL A 308 -0.62 -4.77 9.85
N ILE A 309 -1.69 -4.03 10.12
CA ILE A 309 -1.95 -2.75 9.44
C ILE A 309 -0.81 -1.77 9.74
N ILE A 310 -0.35 -1.68 10.98
CA ILE A 310 0.79 -0.83 11.36
C ILE A 310 2.04 -1.31 10.62
N TRP A 311 2.27 -2.62 10.58
CA TRP A 311 3.39 -3.21 9.86
C TRP A 311 3.40 -2.85 8.37
N ILE A 312 2.24 -2.95 7.72
CA ILE A 312 2.04 -2.54 6.32
C ILE A 312 2.32 -1.04 6.14
N ILE A 313 1.84 -0.19 7.05
CA ILE A 313 2.07 1.26 7.00
C ILE A 313 3.57 1.57 7.08
N VAL A 314 4.30 0.95 8.01
CA VAL A 314 5.75 1.12 8.12
C VAL A 314 6.44 0.65 6.84
N LEU A 315 6.05 -0.51 6.30
CA LEU A 315 6.62 -1.05 5.07
C LEU A 315 6.44 -0.12 3.88
N ILE A 316 5.24 0.44 3.66
CA ILE A 316 4.97 1.31 2.50
C ILE A 316 5.56 2.71 2.66
N THR A 317 5.85 3.16 3.89
CA THR A 317 6.33 4.53 4.13
C THR A 317 7.66 4.78 3.42
N MET A 318 8.61 3.86 3.54
CA MET A 318 9.93 3.99 2.91
C MET A 318 9.88 4.08 1.36
N PRO A 319 9.22 3.16 0.61
CA PRO A 319 9.11 3.28 -0.84
C PRO A 319 8.27 4.48 -1.27
N PHE A 320 7.27 4.90 -0.49
CA PHE A 320 6.50 6.11 -0.78
C PHE A 320 7.36 7.37 -0.71
N ILE A 321 8.19 7.49 0.32
CA ILE A 321 9.14 8.61 0.46
C ILE A 321 10.10 8.65 -0.73
N LYS A 322 10.69 7.51 -1.10
CA LYS A 322 11.57 7.38 -2.27
C LYS A 322 10.89 7.86 -3.55
N MET A 323 9.66 7.41 -3.80
CA MET A 323 8.91 7.82 -4.99
C MET A 323 8.60 9.32 -4.98
N LEU A 324 8.21 9.85 -3.83
CA LEU A 324 7.84 11.24 -3.64
C LEU A 324 9.04 12.18 -3.84
N VAL A 325 10.20 11.85 -3.27
CA VAL A 325 11.46 12.60 -3.44
C VAL A 325 11.80 12.75 -4.92
N TYR A 326 11.75 11.65 -5.68
CA TYR A 326 12.04 11.69 -7.11
C TYR A 326 11.04 12.53 -7.91
N ILE A 327 9.74 12.45 -7.60
CA ILE A 327 8.70 13.28 -8.24
C ILE A 327 8.98 14.77 -7.97
N ILE A 328 9.33 15.13 -6.74
CA ILE A 328 9.68 16.51 -6.37
C ILE A 328 10.94 16.96 -7.11
N LEU A 329 11.98 16.15 -7.15
CA LEU A 329 13.23 16.48 -7.84
C LEU A 329 13.02 16.73 -9.33
N TYR A 330 12.19 15.93 -10.01
CA TYR A 330 11.88 16.15 -11.43
C TYR A 330 11.00 17.37 -11.68
N ASN A 331 10.06 17.69 -10.77
CA ASN A 331 9.32 18.95 -10.83
C ASN A 331 10.25 20.16 -10.63
N PHE A 332 11.19 20.06 -9.70
CA PHE A 332 12.19 21.11 -9.47
C PHE A 332 13.13 21.25 -10.67
N ALA A 333 13.56 20.14 -11.28
CA ALA A 333 14.34 20.15 -12.51
C ALA A 333 13.57 20.82 -13.66
N ALA A 334 12.27 20.56 -13.81
CA ALA A 334 11.44 21.24 -14.80
C ALA A 334 11.42 22.76 -14.59
N ALA A 335 11.24 23.20 -13.35
CA ALA A 335 11.22 24.62 -12.98
C ALA A 335 12.58 25.32 -13.17
N LEU A 336 13.70 24.62 -12.97
CA LEU A 336 15.04 25.15 -13.24
C LEU A 336 15.39 25.20 -14.72
N VAL A 337 14.89 24.26 -15.52
CA VAL A 337 15.17 24.16 -16.96
C VAL A 337 14.36 25.16 -17.77
N GLU A 338 13.14 25.48 -17.33
CA GLU A 338 12.28 26.45 -18.01
C GLU A 338 12.93 27.84 -18.26
N PRO A 339 13.58 28.50 -17.28
CA PRO A 339 14.26 29.78 -17.51
C PRO A 339 15.52 29.68 -18.38
N LEU A 340 16.08 28.47 -18.57
CA LEU A 340 17.23 28.26 -19.46
C LEU A 340 16.85 28.34 -20.95
N GLY A 341 15.56 28.44 -21.27
CA GLY A 341 15.07 28.62 -22.65
C GLY A 341 14.60 27.34 -23.33
N ASP A 342 14.74 26.17 -22.69
CA ASP A 342 14.33 24.89 -23.25
C ASP A 342 12.96 24.41 -22.73
N LYS A 343 11.89 24.98 -23.30
CA LYS A 343 10.51 24.60 -22.98
C LYS A 343 10.21 23.12 -23.28
N LYS A 344 10.93 22.50 -24.22
CA LYS A 344 10.73 21.07 -24.57
C LYS A 344 11.26 20.19 -23.45
N MET A 345 12.45 20.50 -22.93
CA MET A 345 13.04 19.73 -21.83
C MET A 345 12.30 19.91 -20.51
N ALA A 346 11.83 21.12 -20.21
CA ALA A 346 10.96 21.35 -19.04
C ALA A 346 9.66 20.52 -19.12
N LYS A 347 9.03 20.45 -20.32
CA LYS A 347 7.84 19.60 -20.54
C LYS A 347 8.14 18.12 -20.35
N ILE A 348 9.29 17.63 -20.81
CA ILE A 348 9.72 16.23 -20.62
C ILE A 348 9.88 15.92 -19.13
N ALA A 349 10.57 16.77 -18.37
CA ALA A 349 10.75 16.60 -16.92
C ALA A 349 9.41 16.53 -16.17
N LEU A 350 8.47 17.42 -16.50
CA LEU A 350 7.12 17.42 -15.92
C LEU A 350 6.33 16.15 -16.27
N ASN A 351 6.45 15.66 -17.50
CA ASN A 351 5.79 14.43 -17.94
C ASN A 351 6.30 13.20 -17.18
N ILE A 352 7.60 13.14 -16.90
CA ILE A 352 8.21 12.08 -16.09
C ILE A 352 7.69 12.12 -14.66
N ALA A 353 7.62 13.31 -14.05
CA ALA A 353 7.07 13.48 -12.71
C ALA A 353 5.61 12.99 -12.62
N ASN A 354 4.76 13.38 -13.57
CA ASN A 354 3.37 12.92 -13.65
C ASN A 354 3.25 11.41 -13.85
N GLY A 355 4.13 10.81 -14.65
CA GLY A 355 4.19 9.38 -14.87
C GLY A 355 4.58 8.61 -13.59
N CYS A 356 5.56 9.12 -12.86
CA CYS A 356 5.98 8.55 -11.57
C CYS A 356 4.90 8.71 -10.49
N GLU A 357 4.15 9.82 -10.47
CA GLU A 357 2.99 10.01 -9.59
C GLU A 357 1.90 8.95 -9.86
N PHE A 358 1.72 8.59 -11.13
CA PHE A 358 0.79 7.51 -11.49
C PHE A 358 1.29 6.14 -10.98
N ILE A 359 2.59 5.85 -11.10
CA ILE A 359 3.20 4.62 -10.54
C ILE A 359 3.00 4.57 -9.02
N MET A 360 3.26 5.67 -8.32
CA MET A 360 3.03 5.79 -6.88
C MET A 360 1.56 5.54 -6.52
N SER A 361 0.63 6.06 -7.31
CA SER A 361 -0.81 5.84 -7.13
C SER A 361 -1.20 4.36 -7.30
N CYS A 362 -0.56 3.64 -8.22
CA CYS A 362 -0.78 2.20 -8.40
C CYS A 362 -0.42 1.40 -7.14
N VAL A 363 0.75 1.68 -6.54
CA VAL A 363 1.17 1.03 -5.28
C VAL A 363 0.21 1.40 -4.14
N GLY A 364 -0.20 2.66 -4.06
CA GLY A 364 -1.16 3.12 -3.05
C GLY A 364 -2.51 2.45 -3.13
N VAL A 365 -3.03 2.19 -4.33
CA VAL A 365 -4.26 1.40 -4.47
C VAL A 365 -4.06 0.02 -3.88
N VAL A 366 -3.01 -0.72 -4.26
CA VAL A 366 -2.76 -2.07 -3.71
C VAL A 366 -2.63 -2.04 -2.18
N ALA A 367 -1.90 -1.08 -1.63
CA ALA A 367 -1.77 -0.95 -0.18
C ALA A 367 -3.13 -0.76 0.51
N ILE A 368 -3.99 0.12 -0.03
CA ILE A 368 -5.35 0.31 0.49
C ILE A 368 -6.17 -0.97 0.34
N LEU A 369 -5.99 -1.75 -0.73
CA LEU A 369 -6.65 -3.03 -0.90
C LEU A 369 -6.27 -4.03 0.19
N CYS A 370 -4.97 -4.18 0.47
CA CYS A 370 -4.49 -5.03 1.56
C CYS A 370 -5.07 -4.60 2.91
N ILE A 371 -5.02 -3.30 3.24
CA ILE A 371 -5.57 -2.77 4.48
C ILE A 371 -7.08 -3.01 4.55
N SER A 372 -7.82 -2.77 3.47
CA SER A 372 -9.26 -2.99 3.43
C SER A 372 -9.64 -4.47 3.62
N ALA A 373 -8.86 -5.40 3.04
CA ALA A 373 -9.01 -6.83 3.27
C ALA A 373 -8.87 -7.19 4.76
N LEU A 374 -7.83 -6.69 5.42
CA LEU A 374 -7.60 -6.89 6.86
C LEU A 374 -8.74 -6.32 7.70
N VAL A 375 -9.16 -5.09 7.40
CA VAL A 375 -10.26 -4.40 8.10
C VAL A 375 -11.58 -5.17 8.01
N ILE A 376 -11.86 -5.85 6.90
CA ILE A 376 -13.05 -6.71 6.78
C ILE A 376 -12.91 -7.95 7.65
N CYS A 377 -11.78 -8.65 7.52
CA CYS A 377 -11.50 -9.83 8.32
C CYS A 377 -11.68 -9.49 9.81
N MET A 378 -11.11 -8.39 10.29
CA MET A 378 -11.25 -7.93 11.68
C MET A 378 -12.70 -7.64 12.09
N SER A 379 -13.48 -6.96 11.25
CA SER A 379 -14.85 -6.55 11.60
C SER A 379 -15.87 -7.67 11.72
N ILE A 380 -15.63 -8.79 11.06
CA ILE A 380 -16.54 -9.93 11.15
C ILE A 380 -16.35 -10.55 12.54
N GLY A 381 -17.38 -10.47 13.38
CA GLY A 381 -17.32 -10.92 14.77
C GLY A 381 -17.21 -9.80 15.80
N SER A 382 -16.89 -8.56 15.40
CA SER A 382 -16.93 -7.40 16.30
C SER A 382 -18.33 -6.78 16.43
N SER A 383 -19.30 -7.25 15.65
CA SER A 383 -20.70 -6.80 15.65
C SER A 383 -21.60 -7.53 16.65
N LEU A 384 -21.00 -8.18 17.67
CA LEU A 384 -21.69 -8.75 18.82
C LEU A 384 -21.50 -7.91 20.10
N LEU A 385 -21.01 -6.67 19.95
CA LEU A 385 -21.08 -5.63 20.97
C LEU A 385 -22.39 -4.85 20.86
#